data_AF-A0A1X2GSE3-F1
#
_entry.id   AF-A0A1X2GSE3-F1
#
_cell.length_a   1.000
_cell.length_b   1.000
_cell.length_c   1.000
_cell.angle_alpha   90.00
_cell.angle_beta   90.00
_cell.angle_gamma   90.00
#
_symmetry.space_group_name_H-M   'P 1'
#
loop_
_entity.id
_entity.type
_entity.pdbx_description
1 polymer ?
#
loop_
_entity_poly.entity_id
_entity_poly.type
_entity_poly.pdbx_seq_one_letter_code
_entity_poly.pdbx_strand_id
1 'polypeptide(L)'
;SNQTVFTVIVGGRPFRLSWESLKSDGPNNFFVNFFLKRREARVMYIDRDADIFQLIVHHLRGYYEHLYVNVGGRDFRISWTLLRKALTSFWQGGRNTFFTGPLQHSLFDPHDTPFQGAPLFIDRDPDIFQEIINHLRGYTVHIKDETHRRNLLKDAQYYMFRQLTDKLQTASKTVDGFGESTSPEVLLLLRDVRMSNLLPVEDMAGPLLYKREDLPHTLLVQV
;
A
#
# COMPACT_ATOMS: atom_id res chain seq x y z
N SER A 1 30.76 10.33 -21.40
CA SER A 1 30.48 9.10 -20.63
C SER A 1 29.37 9.41 -19.64
N ASN A 2 28.23 8.72 -19.73
CA ASN A 2 26.98 9.07 -19.03
C ASN A 2 26.90 8.54 -17.58
N GLN A 3 28.03 8.46 -16.87
CA GLN A 3 28.12 7.80 -15.55
C GLN A 3 28.71 8.70 -14.46
N THR A 4 28.53 10.01 -14.56
CA THR A 4 28.98 10.90 -13.48
C THR A 4 27.99 10.80 -12.32
N VAL A 5 28.40 10.13 -11.24
CA VAL A 5 27.61 9.99 -10.02
C VAL A 5 28.01 11.09 -9.03
N PHE A 6 27.01 11.78 -8.49
CA PHE A 6 27.16 12.78 -7.43
C PHE A 6 26.61 12.20 -6.14
N THR A 7 27.31 12.43 -5.02
CA THR A 7 26.91 11.95 -3.70
C THR A 7 26.51 13.13 -2.82
N VAL A 8 25.29 13.13 -2.31
CA VAL A 8 24.84 14.09 -1.28
C VAL A 8 24.74 13.32 0.03
N ILE A 9 25.49 13.70 1.06
CA ILE A 9 25.50 13.10 2.38
C ILE A 9 24.64 13.96 3.29
N VAL A 10 23.52 13.42 3.78
CA VAL A 10 22.55 14.14 4.61
C VAL A 10 22.33 13.41 5.92
N GLY A 11 22.59 14.06 7.06
CA GLY A 11 22.50 13.41 8.38
C GLY A 11 23.37 12.15 8.48
N GLY A 12 24.51 12.12 7.77
CA GLY A 12 25.39 10.95 7.67
C GLY A 12 24.96 9.87 6.65
N ARG A 13 23.76 9.95 6.06
CA ARG A 13 23.29 8.99 5.05
C ARG A 13 23.69 9.44 3.63
N PRO A 14 24.35 8.59 2.81
CA PRO A 14 24.74 8.94 1.45
C PRO A 14 23.60 8.71 0.43
N PHE A 15 23.37 9.69 -0.44
CA PHE A 15 22.43 9.62 -1.57
C PHE A 15 23.18 9.80 -2.89
N ARG A 16 23.13 8.80 -3.76
CA ARG A 16 23.77 8.83 -5.09
C ARG A 16 22.76 9.30 -6.14
N LEU A 17 23.13 10.32 -6.89
CA LEU A 17 22.29 10.99 -7.89
C LEU A 17 23.06 11.13 -9.21
N SER A 18 22.38 10.96 -10.34
CA SER A 18 22.93 11.27 -11.65
C SER A 18 22.85 12.77 -11.93
N TRP A 19 23.57 13.22 -12.95
CA TRP A 19 23.44 14.60 -13.43
C TRP A 19 21.99 14.91 -13.86
N GLU A 20 21.32 13.95 -14.48
CA GLU A 20 19.92 14.05 -14.91
C GLU A 20 18.98 14.27 -13.73
N SER A 21 19.19 13.55 -12.63
CA SER A 21 18.39 13.75 -11.42
C SER A 21 18.60 15.14 -10.82
N LEU A 22 19.85 15.62 -10.81
CA LEU A 22 20.16 16.94 -10.27
C LEU A 22 19.57 18.08 -11.12
N LYS A 23 19.43 17.90 -12.44
CA LYS A 23 18.78 18.89 -13.32
C LYS A 23 17.29 19.07 -13.05
N SER A 24 16.65 18.10 -12.39
CA SER A 24 15.25 18.18 -11.97
C SER A 24 15.05 18.92 -10.65
N ASP A 25 16.05 19.69 -10.20
CA ASP A 25 15.98 20.49 -8.99
C ASP A 25 14.98 21.65 -9.12
N GLY A 26 14.60 22.23 -7.98
CA GLY A 26 13.65 23.33 -7.89
C GLY A 26 14.16 24.63 -8.54
N PRO A 27 13.33 25.69 -8.57
CA PRO A 27 13.58 26.92 -9.35
C PRO A 27 14.90 27.64 -9.04
N ASN A 28 15.46 27.43 -7.84
CA ASN A 28 16.74 28.02 -7.45
C ASN A 28 17.97 27.21 -7.89
N ASN A 29 17.77 26.03 -8.51
CA ASN A 29 18.83 25.15 -9.02
C ASN A 29 19.94 24.90 -7.98
N PHE A 30 19.58 24.68 -6.72
CA PHE A 30 20.50 24.59 -5.59
C PHE A 30 21.63 23.56 -5.82
N PHE A 31 21.29 22.31 -6.15
CA PHE A 31 22.28 21.26 -6.36
C PHE A 31 23.08 21.47 -7.64
N VAL A 32 22.39 21.87 -8.72
CA VAL A 32 23.04 22.18 -10.01
C VAL A 32 24.08 23.28 -9.81
N ASN A 33 23.70 24.38 -9.15
CA ASN A 33 24.59 25.50 -8.88
C ASN A 33 25.76 25.11 -7.98
N PHE A 34 25.55 24.25 -6.98
CA PHE A 34 26.61 23.76 -6.12
C PHE A 34 27.69 23.01 -6.94
N PHE A 35 27.29 22.03 -7.73
CA PHE A 35 28.22 21.19 -8.50
C PHE A 35 28.81 21.90 -9.72
N LEU A 36 28.12 22.88 -10.31
CA LEU A 36 28.69 23.73 -11.36
C LEU A 36 29.77 24.68 -10.84
N LYS A 37 29.56 25.29 -9.67
CA LYS A 37 30.54 26.19 -9.03
C LYS A 37 31.76 25.43 -8.53
N ARG A 38 31.62 24.13 -8.23
CA ARG A 38 32.68 23.25 -7.71
C ARG A 38 32.89 22.06 -8.64
N ARG A 39 33.49 22.31 -9.81
CA ARG A 39 33.58 21.30 -10.90
C ARG A 39 34.24 19.98 -10.51
N GLU A 40 35.15 20.00 -9.55
CA GLU A 40 35.84 18.81 -9.03
C GLU A 40 35.07 18.12 -7.89
N ALA A 41 34.09 18.80 -7.28
CA ALA A 41 33.32 18.24 -6.20
C ALA A 41 32.37 17.14 -6.72
N ARG A 42 32.49 15.96 -6.14
CA ARG A 42 31.55 14.84 -6.33
C ARG A 42 30.71 14.55 -5.09
N VAL A 43 31.03 15.21 -3.97
CA VAL A 43 30.38 15.00 -2.68
C VAL A 43 29.90 16.33 -2.12
N MET A 44 28.68 16.36 -1.61
CA MET A 44 28.07 17.48 -0.89
C MET A 44 27.60 17.01 0.48
N TYR A 45 27.83 17.81 1.53
CA TYR A 45 27.35 17.50 2.88
C TYR A 45 26.23 18.46 3.27
N ILE A 46 25.17 17.94 3.87
CA ILE A 46 24.03 18.71 4.36
C ILE A 46 23.68 18.22 5.78
N ASP A 47 23.71 19.13 6.74
CA ASP A 47 23.33 18.84 8.12
C ASP A 47 21.80 18.96 8.29
N ARG A 48 21.08 17.93 7.84
CA ARG A 48 19.61 17.81 7.88
C ARG A 48 19.17 16.37 8.07
N ASP A 49 17.88 16.19 8.31
CA ASP A 49 17.24 14.88 8.42
C ASP A 49 17.27 14.11 7.09
N ALA A 50 17.76 12.86 7.15
CA ALA A 50 17.94 12.02 5.98
C ALA A 50 16.60 11.46 5.44
N ASP A 51 15.61 11.25 6.28
CA ASP A 51 14.31 10.70 5.88
C ASP A 51 13.48 11.75 5.15
N ILE A 52 13.53 13.01 5.60
CA ILE A 52 12.97 14.15 4.87
C ILE A 52 13.69 14.33 3.53
N PHE A 53 15.03 14.27 3.51
CA PHE A 53 15.81 14.43 2.28
C PHE A 53 15.52 13.33 1.24
N GLN A 54 15.15 12.13 1.67
CA GLN A 54 14.74 11.06 0.78
C GLN A 54 13.52 11.46 -0.09
N LEU A 55 12.65 12.36 0.40
CA LEU A 55 11.54 12.93 -0.39
C LEU A 55 12.05 13.85 -1.50
N ILE A 56 13.09 14.65 -1.23
CA ILE A 56 13.75 15.48 -2.23
C ILE A 56 14.41 14.60 -3.29
N VAL A 57 15.07 13.51 -2.89
CA VAL A 57 15.66 12.55 -3.83
C VAL A 57 14.60 11.91 -4.73
N HIS A 58 13.41 11.65 -4.21
CA HIS A 58 12.29 11.19 -5.05
C HIS A 58 11.93 12.24 -6.09
N HIS A 59 11.73 13.49 -5.68
CA HIS A 59 11.44 14.59 -6.58
C HIS A 59 12.51 14.76 -7.67
N LEU A 60 13.79 14.81 -7.29
CA LEU A 60 14.92 14.92 -8.22
C LEU A 60 14.96 13.78 -9.25
N ARG A 61 14.48 12.60 -8.87
CA ARG A 61 14.39 11.43 -9.78
C ARG A 61 13.10 11.38 -10.58
N GLY A 62 12.23 12.38 -10.47
CA GLY A 62 10.95 12.45 -11.20
C GLY A 62 9.79 11.74 -10.50
N TYR A 63 9.93 11.33 -9.24
CA TYR A 63 8.81 10.82 -8.46
C TYR A 63 8.02 12.01 -7.86
N TYR A 64 6.79 12.21 -8.32
CA TYR A 64 5.91 13.32 -7.92
C TYR A 64 5.43 13.21 -6.46
N GLU A 65 4.91 14.30 -5.87
CA GLU A 65 4.27 14.25 -4.53
C GLU A 65 2.93 13.51 -4.54
N HIS A 66 2.26 13.48 -5.71
CA HIS A 66 1.00 12.79 -5.92
C HIS A 66 1.04 11.91 -7.18
N LEU A 67 0.37 10.76 -7.12
CA LEU A 67 0.02 9.93 -8.27
C LEU A 67 -1.34 10.41 -8.80
N TYR A 68 -1.41 10.65 -10.10
CA TYR A 68 -2.66 10.95 -10.80
C TYR A 68 -3.07 9.72 -11.63
N VAL A 69 -4.26 9.19 -11.36
CA VAL A 69 -4.79 7.98 -12.00
C VAL A 69 -6.28 8.17 -12.29
N ASN A 70 -6.71 7.88 -13.51
CA ASN A 70 -8.10 7.75 -13.88
C ASN A 70 -8.53 6.28 -13.72
N VAL A 71 -9.52 6.02 -12.89
CA VAL A 71 -10.08 4.67 -12.68
C VAL A 71 -11.53 4.71 -13.16
N GLY A 72 -11.87 3.91 -14.18
CA GLY A 72 -13.23 3.81 -14.71
C GLY A 72 -13.87 5.16 -15.10
N GLY A 73 -13.05 6.12 -15.53
CA GLY A 73 -13.49 7.47 -15.89
C GLY A 73 -13.38 8.51 -14.76
N ARG A 74 -13.08 8.13 -13.51
CA ARG A 74 -12.91 9.05 -12.38
C ARG A 74 -11.44 9.32 -12.09
N ASP A 75 -11.07 10.59 -11.99
CA ASP A 75 -9.71 10.99 -11.63
C ASP A 75 -9.45 10.92 -10.12
N PHE A 76 -8.32 10.33 -9.75
CA PHE A 76 -7.82 10.23 -8.38
C PHE A 76 -6.46 10.90 -8.27
N ARG A 77 -6.30 11.68 -7.19
CA ARG A 77 -5.03 12.24 -6.75
C ARG A 77 -4.64 11.58 -5.43
N ILE A 78 -3.56 10.81 -5.44
CA ILE A 78 -3.14 9.99 -4.30
C ILE A 78 -1.77 10.43 -3.83
N SER A 79 -1.62 10.75 -2.55
CA SER A 79 -0.30 11.07 -2.00
C SER A 79 0.64 9.87 -2.06
N TRP A 80 1.87 10.09 -2.49
CA TRP A 80 2.90 9.05 -2.44
C TRP A 80 3.25 8.63 -1.02
N THR A 81 3.06 9.51 -0.02
CA THR A 81 3.25 9.14 1.38
C THR A 81 2.21 8.13 1.84
N LEU A 82 0.97 8.25 1.35
CA LEU A 82 -0.11 7.30 1.64
C LEU A 82 0.20 5.93 1.05
N LEU A 83 0.59 5.88 -0.22
CA LEU A 83 0.97 4.63 -0.89
C LEU A 83 2.18 3.99 -0.22
N ARG A 84 3.22 4.76 0.10
CA ARG A 84 4.41 4.24 0.80
C ARG A 84 4.07 3.72 2.19
N LYS A 85 3.31 4.48 2.99
CA LYS A 85 2.92 4.06 4.35
C LYS A 85 2.20 2.72 4.29
N ALA A 86 1.21 2.59 3.42
CA ALA A 86 0.54 1.33 3.17
C ALA A 86 1.58 0.23 2.91
N LEU A 87 2.45 0.39 1.91
CA LEU A 87 3.44 -0.60 1.52
C LEU A 87 4.48 -0.94 2.62
N THR A 88 4.95 0.05 3.38
CA THR A 88 5.96 -0.15 4.43
C THR A 88 5.37 -0.78 5.68
N SER A 89 4.13 -0.45 6.04
CA SER A 89 3.40 -1.14 7.13
C SER A 89 3.15 -2.61 6.80
N PHE A 90 3.23 -2.99 5.53
CA PHE A 90 3.06 -4.36 5.05
C PHE A 90 4.37 -5.16 4.97
N TRP A 91 5.54 -4.56 5.25
CA TRP A 91 6.87 -5.12 4.98
C TRP A 91 7.71 -5.46 6.24
N GLN A 92 7.13 -5.85 7.38
CA GLN A 92 7.94 -6.44 8.47
C GLN A 92 8.41 -7.89 8.18
N GLY A 93 8.79 -8.19 6.93
CA GLY A 93 9.07 -9.55 6.46
C GLY A 93 9.82 -9.65 5.12
N GLY A 94 10.84 -8.81 4.93
CA GLY A 94 12.03 -9.12 4.11
C GLY A 94 11.86 -9.83 2.76
N ARG A 95 10.97 -9.38 1.86
CA ARG A 95 11.03 -9.67 0.41
C ARG A 95 10.50 -8.48 -0.40
N ASN A 96 11.20 -8.11 -1.47
CA ASN A 96 10.80 -7.02 -2.37
C ASN A 96 9.40 -7.26 -2.94
N THR A 97 8.45 -6.39 -2.61
CA THR A 97 7.24 -6.21 -3.41
C THR A 97 7.29 -4.82 -4.01
N PHE A 98 8.10 -4.70 -5.07
CA PHE A 98 7.75 -3.70 -6.07
C PHE A 98 6.38 -4.12 -6.59
N PHE A 99 5.44 -3.17 -6.69
CA PHE A 99 4.20 -3.36 -7.43
C PHE A 99 4.49 -4.26 -8.63
N THR A 100 3.79 -5.38 -8.81
CA THR A 100 3.82 -6.14 -10.08
C THR A 100 2.49 -6.02 -10.83
N GLY A 101 1.59 -5.17 -10.33
CA GLY A 101 0.32 -4.82 -10.95
C GLY A 101 0.44 -3.61 -11.89
N PRO A 102 -0.66 -3.18 -12.53
CA PRO A 102 -0.67 -2.12 -13.56
C PRO A 102 -0.11 -0.77 -13.07
N LEU A 103 -0.19 -0.51 -11.76
CA LEU A 103 0.40 0.67 -11.16
C LEU A 103 1.92 0.67 -11.32
N GLN A 104 2.61 -0.47 -11.36
CA GLN A 104 4.07 -0.55 -11.48
C GLN A 104 4.63 0.23 -12.67
N HIS A 105 4.05 0.03 -13.85
CA HIS A 105 4.56 0.64 -15.07
C HIS A 105 4.48 2.17 -15.02
N SER A 106 3.43 2.73 -14.42
CA SER A 106 3.34 4.18 -14.21
C SER A 106 4.22 4.70 -13.07
N LEU A 107 4.63 3.85 -12.14
CA LEU A 107 5.46 4.23 -10.99
C LEU A 107 6.97 4.17 -11.30
N PHE A 108 7.40 3.41 -12.31
CA PHE A 108 8.82 3.13 -12.59
C PHE A 108 9.25 3.41 -14.04
N ASP A 109 8.45 4.15 -14.81
CA ASP A 109 8.84 4.63 -16.14
C ASP A 109 9.10 6.16 -16.15
N PRO A 110 10.18 6.63 -15.49
CA PRO A 110 10.43 8.05 -15.25
C PRO A 110 10.99 8.81 -16.47
N HIS A 111 11.12 8.17 -17.64
CA HIS A 111 11.93 8.72 -18.73
C HIS A 111 11.28 8.84 -20.11
N ASP A 112 10.08 8.30 -20.35
CA ASP A 112 9.55 8.32 -21.73
C ASP A 112 8.51 9.40 -22.06
N THR A 113 8.02 10.19 -21.10
CA THR A 113 7.27 11.41 -21.47
C THR A 113 7.37 12.51 -20.41
N PRO A 114 7.63 13.79 -20.80
CA PRO A 114 7.32 14.91 -19.93
C PRO A 114 5.82 14.86 -19.63
N PHE A 115 5.46 15.14 -18.39
CA PHE A 115 4.11 15.13 -17.79
C PHE A 115 3.11 16.04 -18.56
N GLN A 116 2.73 15.66 -19.77
CA GLN A 116 1.83 16.41 -20.64
C GLN A 116 0.73 15.58 -21.30
N GLY A 117 0.56 14.29 -21.00
CA GLY A 117 -0.46 13.47 -21.68
C GLY A 117 -1.10 12.43 -20.79
N ALA A 118 -2.20 12.82 -20.14
CA ALA A 118 -3.19 11.98 -19.47
C ALA A 118 -2.77 11.22 -18.18
N PRO A 119 -3.63 11.23 -17.14
CA PRO A 119 -3.47 10.36 -15.98
C PRO A 119 -3.50 8.87 -16.40
N LEU A 120 -2.77 8.01 -15.66
CA LEU A 120 -2.83 6.55 -15.86
C LEU A 120 -4.29 6.11 -15.91
N PHE A 121 -4.71 5.43 -16.98
CA PHE A 121 -6.07 4.89 -17.05
C PHE A 121 -6.12 3.43 -16.56
N ILE A 122 -7.08 3.14 -15.68
CA ILE A 122 -7.37 1.81 -15.17
C ILE A 122 -8.85 1.51 -15.41
N ASP A 123 -9.13 0.46 -16.17
CA ASP A 123 -10.49 0.01 -16.45
C ASP A 123 -11.05 -0.84 -15.28
N ARG A 124 -11.36 -0.17 -14.18
CA ARG A 124 -11.89 -0.76 -12.93
C ARG A 124 -12.96 0.14 -12.32
N ASP A 125 -13.64 -0.38 -11.31
CA ASP A 125 -14.71 0.34 -10.61
C ASP A 125 -14.11 1.47 -9.73
N PRO A 126 -14.44 2.75 -10.00
CA PRO A 126 -13.94 3.87 -9.21
C PRO A 126 -14.46 3.91 -7.77
N ASP A 127 -15.64 3.35 -7.49
CA ASP A 127 -16.22 3.35 -6.15
C ASP A 127 -15.49 2.35 -5.25
N ILE A 128 -15.23 1.16 -5.77
CA ILE A 128 -14.40 0.14 -5.10
C ILE A 128 -12.98 0.68 -4.86
N PHE A 129 -12.40 1.35 -5.86
CA PHE A 129 -11.09 1.97 -5.71
C PHE A 129 -11.09 3.06 -4.63
N GLN A 130 -12.12 3.89 -4.57
CA GLN A 130 -12.26 4.91 -3.53
C GLN A 130 -12.33 4.30 -2.11
N GLU A 131 -13.04 3.18 -1.94
CA GLU A 131 -13.09 2.45 -0.68
C GLU A 131 -11.73 1.89 -0.27
N ILE A 132 -10.97 1.35 -1.23
CA ILE A 132 -9.59 0.90 -1.01
C ILE A 132 -8.70 2.09 -0.57
N ILE A 133 -8.79 3.24 -1.23
CA ILE A 133 -8.01 4.43 -0.85
C ILE A 133 -8.39 4.92 0.54
N ASN A 134 -9.67 4.91 0.90
CA ASN A 134 -10.12 5.26 2.24
C ASN A 134 -9.59 4.27 3.28
N HIS A 135 -9.54 2.99 2.96
CA HIS A 135 -8.89 2.00 3.82
C HIS A 135 -7.42 2.32 4.08
N LEU A 136 -6.66 2.71 3.05
CA LEU A 136 -5.25 3.11 3.21
C LEU A 136 -5.09 4.36 4.10
N ARG A 137 -6.08 5.24 4.11
CA ARG A 137 -6.12 6.42 4.99
C ARG A 137 -6.46 6.07 6.44
N GLY A 138 -6.89 4.83 6.70
CA GLY A 138 -7.26 4.34 8.03
C GLY A 138 -8.76 4.27 8.28
N TYR A 139 -9.60 4.55 7.28
CA TYR A 139 -11.05 4.38 7.43
C TYR A 139 -11.44 2.89 7.39
N THR A 140 -12.50 2.54 8.12
CA THR A 140 -13.08 1.20 8.11
C THR A 140 -13.79 0.95 6.78
N VAL A 141 -13.54 -0.21 6.18
CA VAL A 141 -14.29 -0.69 5.01
C VAL A 141 -15.59 -1.30 5.49
N HIS A 142 -16.72 -0.77 5.05
CA HIS A 142 -18.05 -1.28 5.37
C HIS A 142 -18.50 -2.25 4.29
N ILE A 143 -18.63 -3.52 4.63
CA ILE A 143 -19.12 -4.55 3.70
C ILE A 143 -20.64 -4.48 3.65
N LYS A 144 -21.19 -4.07 2.50
CA LYS A 144 -22.64 -3.94 2.26
C LYS A 144 -23.30 -5.31 2.09
N ASP A 145 -22.71 -6.15 1.25
CA ASP A 145 -23.17 -7.50 0.94
C ASP A 145 -22.02 -8.36 0.40
N GLU A 146 -22.31 -9.64 0.13
CA GLU A 146 -21.32 -10.61 -0.36
C GLU A 146 -20.81 -10.29 -1.78
N THR A 147 -21.61 -9.65 -2.62
CA THR A 147 -21.17 -9.23 -3.95
C THR A 147 -20.18 -8.06 -3.84
N HIS A 148 -20.49 -7.08 -3.01
CA HIS A 148 -19.61 -5.98 -2.68
C HIS A 148 -18.27 -6.49 -2.10
N ARG A 149 -18.32 -7.44 -1.15
CA ARG A 149 -17.12 -8.06 -0.58
C ARG A 149 -16.26 -8.74 -1.64
N ARG A 150 -16.87 -9.51 -2.55
CA ARG A 150 -16.15 -10.19 -3.65
C ARG A 150 -15.53 -9.21 -4.63
N ASN A 151 -16.20 -8.11 -4.94
CA ASN A 151 -15.66 -7.07 -5.81
C ASN A 151 -14.47 -6.35 -5.16
N LEU A 152 -14.60 -5.97 -3.88
CA LEU A 152 -13.49 -5.44 -3.08
C LEU A 152 -12.30 -6.41 -3.04
N LEU A 153 -12.54 -7.71 -2.87
CA LEU A 153 -11.49 -8.73 -2.84
C LEU A 153 -10.76 -8.84 -4.18
N LYS A 154 -11.49 -8.87 -5.30
CA LYS A 154 -10.90 -8.93 -6.65
C LYS A 154 -10.01 -7.72 -6.92
N ASP A 155 -10.47 -6.53 -6.57
CA ASP A 155 -9.71 -5.31 -6.81
C ASP A 155 -8.54 -5.17 -5.82
N ALA A 156 -8.72 -5.56 -4.55
CA ALA A 156 -7.60 -5.65 -3.60
C ALA A 156 -6.49 -6.59 -4.11
N GLN A 157 -6.84 -7.72 -4.73
CA GLN A 157 -5.88 -8.61 -5.36
C GLN A 157 -5.22 -8.00 -6.59
N TYR A 158 -6.00 -7.35 -7.46
CA TYR A 158 -5.51 -6.68 -8.67
C TYR A 158 -4.49 -5.59 -8.37
N TYR A 159 -4.74 -4.77 -7.34
CA TYR A 159 -3.81 -3.73 -6.88
C TYR A 159 -2.76 -4.26 -5.89
N MET A 160 -2.79 -5.56 -5.56
CA MET A 160 -1.87 -6.25 -4.65
C MET A 160 -1.89 -5.75 -3.19
N PHE A 161 -3.04 -5.29 -2.69
CA PHE A 161 -3.24 -4.94 -1.28
C PHE A 161 -3.44 -6.19 -0.42
N ARG A 162 -2.34 -6.86 -0.03
CA ARG A 162 -2.36 -8.14 0.70
C ARG A 162 -3.12 -8.09 2.03
N GLN A 163 -2.90 -7.10 2.89
CA GLN A 163 -3.63 -7.05 4.18
C GLN A 163 -5.14 -6.91 3.99
N LEU A 164 -5.57 -6.10 3.03
CA LEU A 164 -6.99 -6.00 2.70
C LEU A 164 -7.51 -7.31 2.10
N THR A 165 -6.72 -7.96 1.25
CA THR A 165 -7.04 -9.29 0.69
C THR A 165 -7.23 -10.31 1.81
N ASP A 166 -6.29 -10.42 2.75
CA ASP A 166 -6.34 -11.36 3.87
C ASP A 166 -7.52 -11.07 4.80
N LYS A 167 -7.76 -9.78 5.10
CA LYS A 167 -8.90 -9.33 5.90
C LYS A 167 -10.23 -9.69 5.25
N LEU A 168 -10.36 -9.44 3.95
CA LEU A 168 -11.57 -9.76 3.18
C LEU A 168 -11.78 -11.27 3.02
N GLN A 169 -10.71 -12.06 2.91
CA GLN A 169 -10.78 -13.52 2.89
C GLN A 169 -11.28 -14.10 4.21
N THR A 170 -10.84 -13.54 5.35
CA THR A 170 -11.23 -14.00 6.68
C THR A 170 -12.64 -13.56 7.08
N ALA A 171 -13.15 -12.47 6.49
CA ALA A 171 -14.47 -11.91 6.78
C ALA A 171 -15.67 -12.72 6.25
N SER A 172 -15.46 -13.90 5.66
CA SER A 172 -16.29 -14.36 4.54
C SER A 172 -17.73 -14.75 4.81
N LYS A 173 -18.24 -15.07 6.00
CA LYS A 173 -19.66 -15.43 6.06
C LYS A 173 -20.28 -15.08 7.39
N THR A 174 -21.24 -14.18 7.40
CA THR A 174 -22.37 -14.25 8.32
C THR A 174 -23.53 -14.81 7.51
N VAL A 175 -23.96 -16.02 7.81
CA VAL A 175 -25.22 -16.55 7.27
C VAL A 175 -26.28 -16.12 8.28
N ASP A 176 -27.47 -15.71 7.82
CA ASP A 176 -28.63 -15.69 8.70
C ASP A 176 -28.70 -17.06 9.39
N GLY A 177 -28.67 -17.06 10.73
CA GLY A 177 -28.33 -18.23 11.50
C GLY A 177 -29.15 -19.47 11.11
N PHE A 178 -28.53 -20.65 11.19
CA PHE A 178 -29.22 -21.91 10.88
C PHE A 178 -30.20 -22.36 11.98
N GLY A 179 -30.30 -21.61 13.08
CA GLY A 179 -31.18 -21.88 14.21
C GLY A 179 -32.25 -20.80 14.44
N GLU A 180 -33.22 -21.10 15.31
CA GLU A 180 -34.28 -20.18 15.75
C GLU A 180 -33.76 -18.95 16.54
N SER A 181 -32.44 -18.78 16.68
CA SER A 181 -31.83 -17.69 17.42
C SER A 181 -31.60 -16.47 16.54
N THR A 182 -32.01 -15.29 17.01
CA THR A 182 -31.74 -13.98 16.38
C THR A 182 -30.30 -13.50 16.52
N SER A 183 -29.38 -14.37 16.96
CA SER A 183 -27.98 -14.00 17.19
C SER A 183 -27.20 -14.06 15.87
N PRO A 184 -26.38 -13.05 15.54
CA PRO A 184 -25.60 -13.07 14.31
C PRO A 184 -24.57 -14.22 14.35
N GLU A 185 -24.70 -15.18 13.43
CA GLU A 185 -23.76 -16.30 13.27
C GLU A 185 -22.68 -15.97 12.23
N VAL A 186 -21.45 -16.45 12.44
CA VAL A 186 -20.33 -16.30 11.49
C VAL A 186 -19.88 -17.69 11.02
N LEU A 187 -20.01 -17.99 9.73
CA LEU A 187 -19.49 -19.21 9.11
C LEU A 187 -18.02 -19.02 8.72
N LEU A 188 -17.18 -19.92 9.22
CA LEU A 188 -15.76 -20.01 8.84
C LEU A 188 -15.57 -21.27 7.99
N LEU A 189 -14.76 -21.18 6.94
CA LEU A 189 -14.30 -22.40 6.26
C LEU A 189 -13.31 -23.11 7.19
N LEU A 190 -13.34 -24.45 7.25
CA LEU A 190 -12.40 -25.22 8.08
C LEU A 190 -10.93 -24.84 7.87
N ARG A 191 -10.54 -24.56 6.61
CA ARG A 191 -9.16 -24.14 6.27
C ARG A 191 -8.74 -22.81 6.90
N ASP A 192 -9.70 -21.97 7.29
CA ASP A 192 -9.47 -20.64 7.87
C ASP A 192 -9.54 -20.68 9.41
N VAL A 193 -9.85 -21.84 10.01
CA VAL A 193 -9.83 -22.05 11.46
C VAL A 193 -8.38 -22.17 11.94
N ARG A 194 -7.99 -21.28 12.85
CA ARG A 194 -6.67 -21.31 13.52
C ARG A 194 -6.77 -22.03 14.85
N MET A 195 -5.99 -23.09 15.03
CA MET A 195 -5.93 -23.85 16.28
C MET A 195 -5.54 -22.99 17.49
N SER A 196 -4.71 -21.96 17.29
CA SER A 196 -4.29 -21.02 18.34
C SER A 196 -5.42 -20.21 18.97
N ASN A 197 -6.58 -20.15 18.30
CA ASN A 197 -7.73 -19.36 18.73
C ASN A 197 -8.85 -20.24 19.33
N LEU A 198 -8.66 -21.56 19.38
CA LEU A 198 -9.54 -22.46 20.13
C LEU A 198 -9.27 -22.31 21.62
N LEU A 199 -10.34 -22.19 22.40
CA LEU A 199 -10.25 -22.12 23.85
C LEU A 199 -10.34 -23.52 24.46
N PRO A 200 -9.74 -23.73 25.66
CA PRO A 200 -9.84 -24.99 26.36
C PRO A 200 -11.30 -25.37 26.60
N VAL A 201 -11.63 -26.64 26.37
CA VAL A 201 -12.94 -27.20 26.67
C VAL A 201 -12.98 -27.48 28.17
N GLU A 202 -13.77 -26.71 28.93
CA GLU A 202 -13.90 -26.88 30.39
C GLU A 202 -14.66 -28.16 30.78
N ASP A 203 -15.56 -28.63 29.91
CA ASP A 203 -16.32 -29.87 30.06
C ASP A 203 -16.39 -30.59 28.70
N MET A 204 -16.07 -31.89 28.65
CA MET A 204 -16.03 -32.70 27.43
C MET A 204 -17.37 -32.72 26.65
N ALA A 205 -18.47 -32.31 27.29
CA ALA A 205 -19.79 -32.17 26.67
C ALA A 205 -20.14 -30.72 26.23
N GLY A 206 -19.26 -29.74 26.50
CA GLY A 206 -19.50 -28.33 26.22
C GLY A 206 -19.23 -27.91 24.76
N PRO A 207 -19.77 -26.75 24.32
CA PRO A 207 -19.50 -26.22 22.99
C PRO A 207 -18.03 -25.86 22.82
N LEU A 208 -17.47 -26.12 21.63
CA LEU A 208 -16.17 -25.58 21.24
C LEU A 208 -16.24 -24.05 21.21
N LEU A 209 -15.28 -23.38 21.85
CA LEU A 209 -15.22 -21.93 21.88
C LEU A 209 -14.03 -21.42 21.05
N TYR A 210 -14.25 -20.34 20.30
CA TYR A 210 -13.28 -19.70 19.44
C TYR A 210 -13.13 -18.22 19.77
N LYS A 211 -11.90 -17.75 19.99
CA LYS A 211 -11.62 -16.35 20.36
C LYS A 211 -11.52 -15.45 19.12
N ARG A 212 -12.59 -14.70 18.90
CA ARG A 212 -12.84 -13.63 17.91
C ARG A 212 -12.52 -12.20 18.36
N GLU A 213 -11.41 -11.59 17.93
CA GLU A 213 -11.08 -10.17 18.20
C GLU A 213 -10.94 -9.86 19.71
N ASP A 214 -11.99 -9.93 20.53
CA ASP A 214 -11.93 -9.73 21.98
C ASP A 214 -12.86 -10.68 22.79
N LEU A 215 -13.78 -11.41 22.16
CA LEU A 215 -14.79 -12.22 22.84
C LEU A 215 -14.76 -13.71 22.42
N PRO A 216 -15.05 -14.65 23.35
CA PRO A 216 -15.26 -16.04 23.02
C PRO A 216 -16.61 -16.22 22.33
N HIS A 217 -16.62 -16.98 21.23
CA HIS A 217 -17.83 -17.34 20.49
C HIS A 217 -17.93 -18.86 20.37
N THR A 218 -19.15 -19.39 20.34
CA THR A 218 -19.39 -20.81 20.04
C THR A 218 -19.00 -21.12 18.60
N LEU A 219 -18.13 -22.12 18.41
CA LEU A 219 -17.73 -22.64 17.13
C LEU A 219 -18.61 -23.84 16.78
N LEU A 220 -19.51 -23.64 15.81
CA LEU A 220 -20.30 -24.72 15.22
C LEU A 220 -19.53 -25.31 14.04
N VAL A 221 -19.27 -26.61 14.08
CA VAL A 221 -18.60 -27.35 12.99
C VAL A 221 -19.65 -28.12 12.22
N GLN A 222 -19.82 -27.76 10.95
CA GLN A 222 -20.67 -28.49 10.01
C GLN A 222 -19.78 -29.35 9.11
N VAL A 223 -20.11 -30.64 9.01
CA VAL A 223 -19.41 -31.65 8.19
C VAL A 223 -20.13 -31.83 6.86
#